data_AF-A0A1S6U7Q8-F1
#
_entry.id   AF-A0A1S6U7Q8-F1
#
_cell.length_a   1.000
_cell.length_b   1.000
_cell.length_c   1.000
_cell.angle_alpha   90.00
_cell.angle_beta   90.00
_cell.angle_gamma   90.00
#
_symmetry.space_group_name_H-M   'P 1'
#
loop_
_entity.id
_entity.type
_entity.pdbx_description
1 polymer ?
#
loop_
_entity_poly.entity_id
_entity_poly.type
_entity_poly.pdbx_seq_one_letter_code
_entity_poly.pdbx_strand_id
1 'polypeptide(L)'
;MEYILFIIFGVILIVMLGLIILKDLEANRKFARYEKALEGVIQENFNLKKQISTLSSVKDGEIVDLGALQDSLDSKIELSLNDKIMPIFNSLKNIESTIDEFQNEQQSRIYSLEERTRDFTKITSPDIQSDEDVIVRLFNEGKSVENIAKDLKIGVGRVEFVLKMHSLV
;
A
#
# COMPACT_ATOMS: atom_id res chain seq x y z
N MET A 1 -16.41 58.80 -96.46
CA MET A 1 -16.40 57.41 -95.95
C MET A 1 -15.12 57.10 -95.17
N GLU A 2 -13.93 57.44 -95.68
CA GLU A 2 -12.65 57.16 -95.00
C GLU A 2 -12.50 57.80 -93.61
N TYR A 3 -12.88 59.06 -93.42
CA TYR A 3 -12.79 59.73 -92.11
C TYR A 3 -13.68 59.10 -91.02
N ILE A 4 -14.83 58.53 -91.39
CA ILE A 4 -15.76 57.88 -90.45
C ILE A 4 -15.14 56.59 -89.92
N LEU A 5 -14.42 55.85 -90.77
CA LEU A 5 -13.73 54.62 -90.40
C LEU A 5 -12.59 54.89 -89.41
N PHE A 6 -11.84 55.98 -89.59
CA PHE A 6 -10.82 56.42 -88.63
C PHE A 6 -11.40 56.81 -87.27
N ILE A 7 -12.56 57.48 -87.23
CA ILE A 7 -13.22 57.86 -85.97
C ILE A 7 -13.68 56.61 -85.21
N ILE A 8 -14.31 55.65 -85.90
CA ILE A 8 -14.76 54.39 -85.29
C ILE A 8 -13.56 53.59 -84.76
N PHE A 9 -12.48 53.50 -85.53
CA PHE A 9 -11.24 52.87 -85.09
C PHE A 9 -10.65 53.55 -83.85
N GLY A 10 -10.65 54.89 -83.81
CA GLY A 10 -10.18 55.65 -82.64
C GLY A 10 -11.02 55.38 -81.38
N VAL A 11 -12.34 55.31 -81.51
CA VAL A 11 -13.22 54.97 -80.37
C VAL A 11 -12.96 53.56 -79.86
N ILE A 12 -12.80 52.58 -80.75
CA ILE A 12 -12.47 51.20 -80.38
C ILE A 12 -11.13 51.14 -79.65
N LEU A 13 -10.14 51.91 -80.12
CA LEU A 13 -8.81 51.98 -79.49
C LEU A 13 -8.87 52.56 -78.08
N ILE A 14 -9.65 53.63 -77.88
CA ILE A 14 -9.87 54.24 -76.56
C ILE A 14 -10.55 53.26 -75.60
N VAL A 15 -11.59 52.56 -76.06
CA VAL A 15 -12.29 51.55 -75.25
C VAL A 15 -11.34 50.41 -74.88
N MET A 16 -10.52 49.94 -75.82
CA MET A 16 -9.55 48.88 -75.58
C MET A 16 -8.50 49.30 -74.53
N LEU A 17 -7.95 50.52 -74.65
CA LEU A 17 -7.02 51.07 -73.67
C LEU A 17 -7.66 51.23 -72.29
N GLY A 18 -8.91 51.70 -72.23
CA GLY A 18 -9.67 51.80 -70.98
C GLY A 18 -9.84 50.44 -70.28
N LEU A 19 -10.18 49.39 -71.04
CA LEU A 19 -10.32 48.03 -70.49
C LEU A 19 -8.99 47.46 -69.97
N ILE A 20 -7.87 47.76 -70.62
CA ILE A 20 -6.54 47.33 -70.16
C ILE A 20 -6.20 47.99 -68.82
N ILE A 21 -6.41 49.31 -68.70
CA ILE A 21 -6.12 50.06 -67.46
C ILE A 21 -7.03 49.58 -66.30
N LEU A 22 -8.31 49.34 -66.57
CA LEU A 22 -9.25 48.79 -65.58
C LEU A 22 -8.82 47.38 -65.13
N LYS A 23 -8.43 46.51 -66.07
CA LYS A 23 -7.92 45.16 -65.76
C LYS A 23 -6.64 45.21 -64.95
N ASP A 24 -5.70 46.07 -65.30
CA ASP A 24 -4.44 46.23 -64.56
C ASP A 24 -4.69 46.74 -63.14
N LEU A 25 -5.64 47.66 -62.95
CA LEU A 25 -6.02 48.15 -61.64
C LEU A 25 -6.61 47.03 -60.75
N GLU A 26 -7.47 46.18 -61.32
CA GLU A 26 -8.02 45.02 -60.60
C GLU A 26 -6.94 43.98 -60.28
N ALA A 27 -6.05 43.69 -61.22
CA ALA A 27 -4.93 42.79 -61.00
C ALA A 27 -4.03 43.30 -59.87
N ASN A 28 -3.68 44.58 -59.91
CA ASN A 28 -2.81 45.20 -58.90
C ASN A 28 -3.46 45.20 -57.49
N ARG A 29 -4.78 45.41 -57.41
CA ARG A 29 -5.52 45.27 -56.15
C ARG A 29 -5.51 43.83 -55.60
N LYS A 30 -5.56 42.82 -56.47
CA LYS A 30 -5.44 41.42 -56.06
C LYS A 30 -4.02 41.11 -55.57
N PHE A 31 -2.99 41.58 -56.28
CA PHE A 31 -1.60 41.45 -55.86
C PHE A 31 -1.34 42.09 -54.49
N ALA A 32 -1.87 43.29 -54.22
CA ALA A 32 -1.73 43.93 -52.91
C ALA A 32 -2.36 43.12 -51.76
N ARG A 33 -3.46 42.39 -52.03
CA ARG A 33 -4.05 41.48 -51.02
C ARG A 33 -3.20 40.23 -50.81
N TYR A 34 -2.65 39.68 -51.89
CA TYR A 34 -1.73 38.55 -51.79
C TYR A 34 -0.44 38.91 -51.07
N GLU A 35 0.11 40.09 -51.32
CA GLU A 35 1.29 40.61 -50.63
C GLU A 35 1.05 40.71 -49.13
N LYS A 36 -0.08 41.30 -48.72
CA LYS A 36 -0.45 41.39 -47.30
C LYS A 36 -0.68 40.01 -46.65
N ALA A 37 -1.27 39.07 -47.39
CA ALA A 37 -1.45 37.69 -46.90
C ALA A 37 -0.11 36.96 -46.78
N LEU A 38 0.79 37.16 -47.75
CA LEU A 38 2.13 36.59 -47.77
C LEU A 38 2.98 37.15 -46.62
N GLU A 39 2.91 38.45 -46.38
CA GLU A 39 3.59 39.12 -45.26
C GLU A 39 3.12 38.56 -43.91
N GLY A 40 1.80 38.38 -43.74
CA GLY A 40 1.23 37.73 -42.56
C GLY A 40 1.72 36.30 -42.38
N VAL A 41 1.74 35.50 -43.44
CA VAL A 41 2.25 34.11 -43.42
C VAL A 41 3.74 34.07 -43.12
N ILE A 42 4.55 34.96 -43.69
CA ILE A 42 6.00 35.04 -43.44
C ILE A 42 6.26 35.43 -41.98
N GLN A 43 5.51 36.40 -41.45
CA GLN A 43 5.62 36.85 -40.07
C GLN A 43 5.22 35.74 -39.09
N GLU A 44 4.11 35.04 -39.36
CA GLU A 44 3.68 33.90 -38.57
C GLU A 44 4.70 32.75 -38.64
N ASN A 45 5.22 32.44 -39.83
CA ASN A 45 6.24 31.42 -40.01
C ASN A 45 7.54 31.78 -39.27
N PHE A 46 7.98 33.04 -39.32
CA PHE A 46 9.12 33.52 -38.56
C PHE A 46 8.88 33.44 -37.05
N ASN A 47 7.68 33.82 -36.58
CA ASN A 47 7.33 33.75 -35.16
C ASN A 47 7.25 32.29 -34.68
N LEU A 48 6.67 31.39 -35.46
CA LEU A 48 6.64 29.95 -35.18
C LEU A 48 8.04 29.37 -35.17
N LYS A 49 8.88 29.70 -36.16
CA LYS A 49 10.28 29.28 -36.21
C LYS A 49 11.08 29.81 -35.02
N LYS A 50 10.80 31.02 -34.57
CA LYS A 50 11.39 31.61 -33.37
C LYS A 50 10.90 30.90 -32.11
N GLN A 51 9.60 30.62 -31.99
CA GLN A 51 9.03 29.88 -30.87
C GLN A 51 9.60 28.46 -30.78
N ILE A 52 9.67 27.75 -31.90
CA ILE A 52 10.32 26.44 -31.99
C ILE A 52 11.78 26.55 -31.63
N SER A 53 12.52 27.52 -32.18
CA SER A 53 13.92 27.72 -31.82
C SER A 53 14.10 28.05 -30.35
N THR A 54 13.24 28.84 -29.71
CA THR A 54 13.31 29.10 -28.28
C THR A 54 12.94 27.87 -27.46
N LEU A 55 11.97 27.07 -27.90
CA LEU A 55 11.62 25.80 -27.25
C LEU A 55 12.74 24.77 -27.42
N SER A 56 13.37 24.74 -28.58
CA SER A 56 14.55 23.93 -28.89
C SER A 56 15.76 24.42 -28.12
N SER A 57 16.01 25.72 -27.97
CA SER A 57 17.09 26.24 -27.13
C SER A 57 16.82 26.05 -25.64
N VAL A 58 15.55 26.01 -25.21
CA VAL A 58 15.18 25.53 -23.87
C VAL A 58 15.44 24.03 -23.74
N LYS A 59 15.19 23.23 -24.80
CA LYS A 59 15.56 21.80 -24.92
C LYS A 59 17.03 21.50 -25.25
N ASP A 60 17.82 22.50 -25.63
CA ASP A 60 19.26 22.38 -25.89
C ASP A 60 20.04 22.97 -24.69
N GLY A 61 19.36 23.74 -23.82
CA GLY A 61 19.80 24.06 -22.45
C GLY A 61 19.37 22.99 -21.44
N GLU A 62 18.18 22.40 -21.63
CA GLU A 62 17.80 21.07 -21.14
C GLU A 62 18.10 20.07 -22.26
N ILE A 63 19.37 19.89 -22.60
CA ILE A 63 19.77 18.52 -22.95
C ILE A 63 19.38 17.73 -21.71
N VAL A 64 18.18 17.16 -21.74
CA VAL A 64 17.78 16.08 -20.87
C VAL A 64 18.80 15.02 -21.23
N ASP A 65 19.93 15.08 -20.53
CA ASP A 65 20.93 14.05 -20.53
C ASP A 65 20.17 12.84 -20.05
N LEU A 66 19.72 12.03 -21.01
CA LEU A 66 18.95 10.82 -20.74
C LEU A 66 19.72 9.95 -19.73
N GLY A 67 21.07 10.04 -19.72
CA GLY A 67 21.93 9.44 -18.70
C GLY A 67 21.70 10.06 -17.32
N ALA A 68 21.83 11.39 -17.16
CA ALA A 68 21.58 12.05 -15.87
C ALA A 68 20.13 11.88 -15.37
N LEU A 69 19.15 11.81 -16.27
CA LEU A 69 17.75 11.58 -15.89
C LEU A 69 17.51 10.11 -15.51
N GLN A 70 18.17 9.16 -16.19
CA GLN A 70 18.22 7.76 -15.79
C GLN A 70 18.91 7.58 -14.43
N ASP A 71 20.06 8.21 -14.21
CA ASP A 71 20.77 8.20 -12.93
C ASP A 71 19.93 8.83 -11.79
N SER A 72 19.18 9.90 -12.09
CA SER A 72 18.26 10.51 -11.14
C SER A 72 17.05 9.61 -10.83
N LEU A 73 16.59 8.83 -11.79
CA LEU A 73 15.52 7.84 -11.62
C LEU A 73 16.01 6.65 -10.80
N ASP A 74 17.18 6.11 -11.14
CA ASP A 74 17.79 4.97 -10.46
C ASP A 74 18.13 5.32 -9.01
N SER A 75 18.73 6.49 -8.76
CA SER A 75 18.99 6.97 -7.40
C SER A 75 17.71 7.19 -6.59
N LYS A 76 16.64 7.69 -7.22
CA LYS A 76 15.34 7.89 -6.54
C LYS A 76 14.63 6.57 -6.26
N ILE A 77 14.78 5.58 -7.13
CA ILE A 77 14.32 4.21 -6.92
C ILE A 77 15.13 3.57 -5.78
N GLU A 78 16.45 3.67 -5.79
CA GLU A 78 17.33 3.11 -4.77
C GLU A 78 17.07 3.73 -3.39
N LEU A 79 16.90 5.06 -3.34
CA LEU A 79 16.45 5.76 -2.14
C LEU A 79 15.08 5.27 -1.70
N SER A 80 14.10 5.19 -2.60
CA SER A 80 12.75 4.73 -2.23
C SER A 80 12.71 3.26 -1.79
N LEU A 81 13.56 2.40 -2.36
CA LEU A 81 13.70 1.00 -1.97
C LEU A 81 14.35 0.92 -0.58
N ASN A 82 15.41 1.65 -0.34
CA ASN A 82 16.07 1.67 0.97
C ASN A 82 15.14 2.26 2.05
N ASP A 83 14.46 3.37 1.77
CA ASP A 83 13.62 4.07 2.76
C ASP A 83 12.31 3.33 3.06
N LYS A 84 11.74 2.58 2.10
CA LYS A 84 10.46 1.89 2.28
C LYS A 84 10.57 0.39 2.45
N ILE A 85 11.45 -0.28 1.71
CA ILE A 85 11.53 -1.75 1.71
C ILE A 85 12.47 -2.25 2.79
N MET A 86 13.61 -1.59 3.04
CA MET A 86 14.53 -1.99 4.12
C MET A 86 13.86 -2.04 5.51
N PRO A 87 13.06 -1.05 5.95
CA PRO A 87 12.37 -1.15 7.23
C PRO A 87 11.31 -2.26 7.25
N ILE A 88 10.65 -2.55 6.12
CA ILE A 88 9.70 -3.67 6.01
C ILE A 88 10.43 -5.00 6.15
N PHE A 89 11.57 -5.17 5.47
CA PHE A 89 12.39 -6.38 5.56
C PHE A 89 12.92 -6.59 6.98
N ASN A 90 13.42 -5.54 7.62
CA ASN A 90 13.86 -5.58 9.02
C ASN A 90 12.71 -5.91 9.98
N SER A 91 11.52 -5.36 9.74
CA SER A 91 10.33 -5.69 10.54
C SER A 91 9.92 -7.14 10.38
N LEU A 92 9.96 -7.69 9.15
CA LEU A 92 9.71 -9.10 8.88
C LEU A 92 10.71 -10.03 9.57
N LYS A 93 12.01 -9.69 9.52
CA LYS A 93 13.06 -10.44 10.20
C LYS A 93 12.88 -10.40 11.73
N ASN A 94 12.46 -9.27 12.28
CA ASN A 94 12.17 -9.16 13.71
C ASN A 94 10.93 -9.98 14.10
N ILE A 95 9.91 -10.03 13.24
CA ILE A 95 8.72 -10.89 13.44
C ILE A 95 9.14 -12.37 13.44
N GLU A 96 9.97 -12.79 12.49
CA GLU A 96 10.52 -14.16 12.44
C GLU A 96 11.24 -14.51 13.74
N SER A 97 12.16 -13.65 14.20
CA SER A 97 12.86 -13.85 15.47
C SER A 97 11.92 -13.89 16.67
N THR A 98 10.88 -13.04 16.69
CA THR A 98 9.90 -13.00 17.80
C THR A 98 9.02 -14.26 17.80
N ILE A 99 8.70 -14.79 16.62
CA ILE A 99 7.95 -16.05 16.49
C ILE A 99 8.79 -17.21 17.00
N ASP A 100 10.07 -17.27 16.66
CA ASP A 100 10.98 -18.32 17.15
C ASP A 100 11.15 -18.23 18.68
N GLU A 101 11.35 -17.03 19.23
CA GLU A 101 11.39 -16.83 20.68
C GLU A 101 10.08 -17.24 21.35
N PHE A 102 8.94 -16.84 20.78
CA PHE A 102 7.63 -17.19 21.30
C PHE A 102 7.42 -18.70 21.27
N GLN A 103 7.77 -19.39 20.19
CA GLN A 103 7.68 -20.85 20.11
C GLN A 103 8.53 -21.53 21.19
N ASN A 104 9.79 -21.08 21.36
CA ASN A 104 10.68 -21.61 22.38
C ASN A 104 10.18 -21.34 23.80
N GLU A 105 9.67 -20.13 24.07
CA GLU A 105 9.09 -19.77 25.37
C GLU A 105 7.83 -20.58 25.67
N GLN A 106 6.91 -20.71 24.70
CA GLN A 106 5.71 -21.51 24.85
C GLN A 106 6.07 -22.98 25.07
N GLN A 107 7.05 -23.51 24.35
CA GLN A 107 7.52 -24.88 24.55
C GLN A 107 8.10 -25.08 25.95
N SER A 108 8.91 -24.13 26.44
CA SER A 108 9.45 -24.15 27.80
C SER A 108 8.34 -24.06 28.86
N ARG A 109 7.35 -23.18 28.66
CA ARG A 109 6.17 -23.07 29.54
C ARG A 109 5.38 -24.37 29.55
N ILE A 110 5.13 -24.98 28.39
CA ILE A 110 4.46 -26.29 28.29
C ILE A 110 5.24 -27.35 29.05
N TYR A 111 6.56 -27.45 28.84
CA TYR A 111 7.39 -28.40 29.59
C TYR A 111 7.33 -28.16 31.11
N SER A 112 7.39 -26.90 31.56
CA SER A 112 7.27 -26.57 32.98
C SER A 112 5.88 -26.91 33.55
N LEU A 113 4.83 -26.75 32.74
CA LEU A 113 3.47 -27.12 33.10
C LEU A 113 3.31 -28.63 33.11
N GLU A 114 3.91 -29.35 32.17
CA GLU A 114 3.96 -30.81 32.16
C GLU A 114 4.74 -31.35 33.36
N GLU A 115 5.88 -30.76 33.73
CA GLU A 115 6.66 -31.15 34.90
C GLU A 115 5.88 -30.90 36.19
N ARG A 116 5.33 -29.70 36.36
CA ARG A 116 4.47 -29.37 37.50
C ARG A 116 3.22 -30.24 37.54
N THR A 117 2.59 -30.50 36.40
CA THR A 117 1.38 -31.33 36.32
C THR A 117 1.72 -32.81 36.51
N ARG A 118 2.89 -33.29 36.09
CA ARG A 118 3.39 -34.64 36.34
C ARG A 118 3.60 -34.87 37.83
N ASP A 119 4.21 -33.91 38.51
CA ASP A 119 4.30 -33.93 39.97
C ASP A 119 2.91 -33.82 40.59
N PHE A 120 2.02 -32.96 40.09
CA PHE A 120 0.64 -32.90 40.57
C PHE A 120 -0.15 -34.17 40.30
N THR A 121 0.08 -34.91 39.21
CA THR A 121 -0.59 -36.18 38.89
C THR A 121 -0.02 -37.31 39.77
N LYS A 122 1.24 -37.17 40.20
CA LYS A 122 1.87 -38.05 41.18
C LYS A 122 1.54 -37.66 42.64
N ILE A 123 1.16 -36.40 42.89
CA ILE A 123 0.76 -35.83 44.19
C ILE A 123 -0.77 -35.81 44.35
N THR A 124 -1.56 -35.99 43.29
CA THR A 124 -2.98 -36.39 43.35
C THR A 124 -3.18 -37.91 43.42
N SER A 125 -2.11 -38.63 43.76
CA SER A 125 -2.22 -39.64 44.80
C SER A 125 -1.64 -39.04 46.08
N PRO A 126 -2.35 -38.15 46.80
CA PRO A 126 -1.98 -37.98 48.19
C PRO A 126 -2.25 -39.34 48.82
N ASP A 127 -1.51 -39.64 49.87
CA ASP A 127 -1.84 -40.65 50.85
C ASP A 127 -3.18 -40.31 51.52
N ILE A 128 -4.26 -40.26 50.75
CA ILE A 128 -5.62 -40.49 51.20
C ILE A 128 -5.66 -42.00 51.43
N GLN A 129 -4.99 -42.48 52.49
CA GLN A 129 -5.69 -43.46 53.31
C GLN A 129 -7.03 -42.80 53.57
N SER A 130 -8.07 -43.33 52.93
CA SER A 130 -9.40 -42.77 53.05
C SER A 130 -9.63 -42.56 54.53
N ASP A 131 -9.89 -41.32 54.96
CA ASP A 131 -10.26 -41.04 56.36
C ASP A 131 -11.33 -42.05 56.80
N GLU A 132 -12.14 -42.52 55.84
CA GLU A 132 -13.13 -43.58 55.96
C GLU A 132 -12.56 -44.94 56.41
N ASP A 133 -11.48 -45.43 55.77
CA ASP A 133 -10.84 -46.71 56.14
C ASP A 133 -10.22 -46.64 57.54
N VAL A 134 -9.69 -45.46 57.91
CA VAL A 134 -9.13 -45.22 59.25
C VAL A 134 -10.23 -45.15 60.31
N ILE A 135 -11.36 -44.51 59.99
CA ILE A 135 -12.55 -44.45 60.86
C ILE A 135 -13.07 -45.88 61.13
N VAL A 136 -13.22 -46.69 60.07
CA VAL A 136 -13.71 -48.07 60.17
C VAL A 136 -12.78 -48.92 61.03
N ARG A 137 -11.45 -48.79 60.85
CA ARG A 137 -10.46 -49.52 61.66
C ARG A 137 -10.55 -49.14 63.15
N LEU A 138 -10.55 -47.85 63.47
CA LEU A 138 -10.60 -47.37 64.86
C LEU A 138 -11.90 -47.73 65.57
N PHE A 139 -13.01 -47.79 64.83
CA PHE A 139 -14.29 -48.25 65.38
C PHE A 139 -14.29 -49.76 65.65
N ASN A 140 -13.73 -50.57 64.74
CA ASN A 140 -13.55 -52.01 64.95
C ASN A 140 -12.58 -52.32 66.10
N GLU A 141 -11.65 -51.43 66.41
CA GLU A 141 -10.78 -51.49 67.59
C GLU A 141 -11.51 -51.10 68.90
N GLY A 142 -12.78 -50.72 68.84
CA GLY A 142 -13.64 -50.44 70.00
C GLY A 142 -13.61 -49.00 70.51
N LYS A 143 -13.06 -48.05 69.75
CA LYS A 143 -13.10 -46.63 70.12
C LYS A 143 -14.49 -46.03 69.87
N SER A 144 -14.92 -45.13 70.76
CA SER A 144 -16.17 -44.37 70.59
C SER A 144 -16.06 -43.32 69.48
N VAL A 145 -17.20 -42.97 68.89
CA VAL A 145 -17.32 -42.03 67.76
C VAL A 145 -16.71 -40.66 68.10
N GLU A 146 -16.85 -40.21 69.35
CA GLU A 146 -16.34 -38.93 69.83
C GLU A 146 -14.81 -38.92 69.92
N ASN A 147 -14.20 -40.04 70.30
CA ASN A 147 -12.76 -40.19 70.38
C ASN A 147 -12.13 -40.26 68.99
N ILE A 148 -12.79 -40.94 68.04
CA ILE A 148 -12.36 -40.98 66.63
C ILE A 148 -12.42 -39.58 66.02
N ALA A 149 -13.53 -38.85 66.26
CA ALA A 149 -13.69 -37.46 65.81
C ALA A 149 -12.60 -36.53 66.36
N LYS A 150 -12.23 -36.71 67.63
CA LYS A 150 -11.17 -35.93 68.28
C LYS A 150 -9.77 -36.29 67.78
N ASP A 151 -9.48 -37.58 67.59
CA ASP A 151 -8.18 -38.08 67.12
C ASP A 151 -7.92 -37.68 65.66
N LEU A 152 -8.94 -37.75 64.79
CA LEU A 152 -8.84 -37.38 63.37
C LEU A 152 -9.13 -35.89 63.11
N LYS A 153 -9.53 -35.12 64.14
CA LYS A 153 -9.95 -33.71 64.04
C LYS A 153 -11.04 -33.48 62.99
N ILE A 154 -11.98 -34.42 62.90
CA ILE A 154 -13.14 -34.39 62.00
C ILE A 154 -14.42 -34.26 62.82
N GLY A 155 -15.47 -33.67 62.25
CA GLY A 155 -16.75 -33.53 62.95
C GLY A 155 -17.40 -34.88 63.24
N VAL A 156 -18.02 -35.02 64.41
CA VAL A 156 -18.72 -36.25 64.84
C VAL A 156 -19.71 -36.76 63.78
N GLY A 157 -20.44 -35.84 63.12
CA GLY A 157 -21.37 -36.19 62.04
C GLY A 157 -20.71 -36.83 60.82
N ARG A 158 -19.44 -36.52 60.51
CA ARG A 158 -18.69 -37.18 59.42
C ARG A 158 -18.32 -38.61 59.80
N VAL A 159 -17.95 -38.84 61.06
CA VAL A 159 -17.63 -40.19 61.56
C VAL A 159 -18.87 -41.08 61.55
N GLU A 160 -20.01 -40.59 62.05
CA GLU A 160 -21.27 -41.33 62.01
C GLU A 160 -21.73 -41.63 60.58
N PHE A 161 -21.58 -40.67 59.67
CA PHE A 161 -21.96 -40.85 58.27
C PHE A 161 -21.16 -41.98 57.63
N VAL A 162 -19.84 -42.01 57.83
CA VAL A 162 -18.97 -43.07 57.32
C VAL A 162 -19.34 -44.42 57.93
N LEU A 163 -19.52 -44.50 59.25
CA LEU A 163 -19.89 -45.76 59.90
C LEU A 163 -21.24 -46.32 59.41
N LYS A 164 -22.21 -45.43 59.13
CA LYS A 164 -23.50 -45.80 58.53
C LYS A 164 -23.35 -46.28 57.08
N MET A 165 -22.52 -45.62 56.28
CA MET A 165 -22.24 -46.05 54.91
C MET A 165 -21.59 -47.44 54.85
N HIS A 166 -20.79 -47.79 55.86
CA HIS A 166 -20.14 -49.11 55.99
C HIS A 166 -20.98 -50.14 56.78
N SER A 167 -22.22 -49.81 57.17
CA SER A 167 -23.13 -50.69 57.91
C SER A 167 -22.62 -51.16 59.29
N LEU A 168 -21.81 -50.32 59.96
CA LEU A 168 -21.25 -50.62 61.30
C LEU A 168 -22.03 -49.95 62.44
N VAL A 169 -22.93 -49.01 62.11
CA VAL A 169 -23.86 -48.30 63.01
C VAL A 169 -25.18 -48.07 62.27
#